data_AF-A0A2I1EF81-F1
#
_entry.id   AF-A0A2I1EF81-F1
#
_cell.length_a   1.000
_cell.length_b   1.000
_cell.length_c   1.000
_cell.angle_alpha   90.00
_cell.angle_beta   90.00
_cell.angle_gamma   90.00
#
_symmetry.space_group_name_H-M   'P 1'
#
loop_
_entity.id
_entity.type
_entity.pdbx_description
1 polymer ?
#
loop_
_entity_poly.entity_id
_entity_poly.type
_entity_poly.pdbx_seq_one_letter_code
_entity_poly.pdbx_strand_id
1 'polypeptide(L)'
;MILKLLCDSLPPNLCYLDLNLVVNPDDLKLLFDNCDQIDLKRLLIRNRSSHNLDVTLNVIKDFIKNKNLNYLSYSIRNDSKFRNNLEFLFKEIQSFVKIKNYYDLTIKLDNIGNIKFNY
;
A
#
# COMPACT_ATOMS: atom_id res chain seq x y z
N MET A 1 -15.63 5.29 -1.02
CA MET A 1 -16.57 4.73 -2.04
C MET A 1 -15.88 3.85 -3.10
N ILE A 2 -14.70 4.19 -3.65
CA ILE A 2 -14.04 3.34 -4.67
C ILE A 2 -13.34 2.09 -4.09
N LEU A 3 -12.72 2.19 -2.90
CA LEU A 3 -12.09 1.04 -2.25
C LEU A 3 -13.11 -0.01 -1.82
N LYS A 4 -14.29 0.44 -1.39
CA LYS A 4 -15.42 -0.44 -1.07
C LYS A 4 -15.86 -1.28 -2.27
N LEU A 5 -15.97 -0.69 -3.46
CA LEU A 5 -16.30 -1.42 -4.69
C LEU A 5 -15.18 -2.38 -5.11
N LEU A 6 -13.92 -2.03 -4.83
CA LEU A 6 -12.79 -2.90 -5.11
C LEU A 6 -12.85 -4.19 -4.28
N CYS A 7 -13.29 -4.13 -3.01
CA CYS A 7 -13.42 -5.30 -2.14
C CYS A 7 -14.18 -6.46 -2.80
N ASP A 8 -15.31 -6.16 -3.42
CA ASP A 8 -16.20 -7.16 -4.02
C ASP A 8 -15.62 -7.79 -5.30
N SER A 9 -14.54 -7.21 -5.84
CA SER A 9 -13.94 -7.59 -7.13
C SER A 9 -12.49 -8.05 -7.01
N LEU A 10 -11.95 -8.25 -5.79
CA LEU A 10 -10.57 -8.69 -5.61
C LEU A 10 -10.41 -10.14 -6.08
N PRO A 11 -9.51 -10.43 -7.04
CA PRO A 11 -9.30 -11.80 -7.48
C PRO A 11 -8.57 -12.59 -6.39
N PRO A 12 -8.88 -13.89 -6.21
CA PRO A 12 -8.32 -14.70 -5.12
C PRO A 12 -6.80 -14.91 -5.23
N ASN A 13 -6.24 -14.76 -6.44
CA ASN A 13 -4.81 -14.87 -6.73
C ASN A 13 -4.11 -13.50 -6.82
N LEU A 14 -4.72 -12.42 -6.33
CA LEU A 14 -4.11 -11.09 -6.35
C LEU A 14 -2.82 -11.05 -5.52
N CYS A 15 -1.68 -10.92 -6.19
CA CYS A 15 -0.37 -10.87 -5.54
C CYS A 15 0.23 -9.45 -5.45
N TYR A 16 -0.34 -8.49 -6.19
CA TYR A 16 0.13 -7.11 -6.29
C TYR A 16 -1.06 -6.15 -6.25
N LEU A 17 -0.98 -5.14 -5.38
CA LEU A 17 -1.98 -4.09 -5.27
C LEU A 17 -1.31 -2.71 -5.26
N ASP A 18 -1.73 -1.83 -6.17
CA ASP A 18 -1.23 -0.46 -6.31
C ASP A 18 -2.38 0.55 -6.18
N LEU A 19 -2.36 1.28 -5.08
CA LEU A 19 -3.38 2.25 -4.72
C LEU A 19 -2.81 3.67 -4.86
N ASN A 20 -3.06 4.31 -5.99
CA ASN A 20 -2.70 5.72 -6.22
C ASN A 20 -3.96 6.60 -6.22
N LEU A 21 -4.49 6.88 -5.03
CA LEU A 21 -5.73 7.65 -4.83
C LEU A 21 -5.72 8.44 -3.50
N VAL A 22 -6.78 9.22 -3.25
CA VAL A 22 -7.03 9.83 -1.93
C VAL A 22 -7.55 8.74 -1.00
N VAL A 23 -6.77 8.36 0.00
CA VAL A 23 -7.10 7.26 0.91
C VAL A 23 -7.90 7.78 2.09
N ASN A 24 -9.06 7.17 2.34
CA ASN A 24 -9.77 7.28 3.60
C ASN A 24 -9.43 6.04 4.47
N PRO A 25 -9.13 6.20 5.77
CA PRO A 25 -8.68 5.09 6.61
C PRO A 25 -9.74 4.01 6.84
N ASP A 26 -11.02 4.37 6.94
CA ASP A 26 -12.11 3.40 7.17
C ASP A 26 -12.32 2.53 5.92
N ASP A 27 -12.34 3.17 4.75
CA ASP A 27 -12.38 2.50 3.45
C ASP A 27 -11.15 1.59 3.23
N LEU A 28 -9.96 2.02 3.67
CA LEU A 28 -8.74 1.23 3.58
C LEU A 28 -8.78 0.02 4.51
N LYS A 29 -9.26 0.20 5.74
CA LYS A 29 -9.42 -0.89 6.70
C LYS A 29 -10.37 -1.95 6.15
N LEU A 30 -11.51 -1.53 5.59
CA LEU A 30 -12.46 -2.45 4.96
C LEU A 30 -11.81 -3.25 3.83
N LEU A 31 -11.00 -2.62 2.98
CA LEU A 31 -10.25 -3.32 1.93
C LEU A 31 -9.29 -4.36 2.51
N PHE A 32 -8.54 -4.00 3.55
CA PHE A 32 -7.59 -4.89 4.20
C PHE A 32 -8.25 -6.09 4.87
N ASP A 33 -9.36 -5.89 5.57
CA ASP A 33 -10.15 -6.97 6.18
C ASP A 33 -10.63 -7.97 5.10
N ASN A 34 -10.98 -7.51 3.89
CA ASN A 34 -11.35 -8.38 2.77
C ASN A 34 -10.14 -9.06 2.10
N CYS A 35 -8.95 -8.45 2.19
CA CYS A 35 -7.71 -9.05 1.73
C CYS A 35 -7.21 -10.18 2.65
N ASP A 36 -7.84 -10.46 3.79
CA ASP A 36 -7.35 -11.45 4.77
C ASP A 36 -7.15 -12.85 4.19
N GLN A 37 -8.01 -13.26 3.26
CA GLN A 37 -7.91 -14.57 2.58
C GLN A 37 -6.96 -14.57 1.37
N ILE A 38 -6.46 -13.40 0.96
CA ILE A 38 -5.59 -13.24 -0.21
C ILE A 38 -4.13 -13.24 0.24
N ASP A 39 -3.30 -14.02 -0.47
CA ASP A 39 -1.85 -14.06 -0.29
C ASP A 39 -1.14 -12.90 -1.02
N LEU A 40 -1.50 -11.67 -0.63
CA LEU A 40 -0.93 -10.46 -1.21
C LEU A 40 0.57 -10.38 -0.90
N LYS A 41 1.41 -10.20 -1.93
CA LYS A 41 2.88 -10.13 -1.78
C LYS A 41 3.44 -8.72 -1.85
N ARG A 42 2.78 -7.83 -2.59
CA ARG A 42 3.26 -6.46 -2.85
C ARG A 42 2.12 -5.48 -2.67
N LEU A 43 2.33 -4.50 -1.80
CA LEU A 43 1.40 -3.41 -1.55
C LEU A 43 2.07 -2.07 -1.80
N LEU A 44 1.52 -1.30 -2.72
CA LEU A 44 1.97 0.06 -3.01
C LEU A 44 0.81 1.01 -2.73
N ILE A 45 1.08 2.04 -1.94
CA ILE A 45 0.11 3.09 -1.64
C ILE A 45 0.77 4.43 -1.89
N ARG A 46 0.18 5.19 -2.80
CA ARG A 46 0.52 6.58 -3.05
C ARG A 46 -0.67 7.44 -2.66
N ASN A 47 -0.69 7.85 -1.40
CA ASN A 47 -1.77 8.65 -0.84
C ASN A 47 -1.70 10.09 -1.36
N ARG A 48 -2.80 10.55 -1.95
CA ARG A 48 -2.91 11.91 -2.50
C ARG A 48 -3.37 12.95 -1.46
N SER A 49 -3.62 12.55 -0.22
CA SER A 49 -4.05 13.42 0.89
C SER A 49 -3.31 13.10 2.18
N SER A 50 -3.08 14.12 3.02
CA SER A 50 -2.57 13.98 4.39
C SER A 50 -3.65 13.97 5.46
N HIS A 51 -4.91 14.11 5.05
CA HIS A 51 -6.03 14.05 5.98
C HIS A 51 -6.07 12.68 6.67
N ASN A 52 -6.17 12.68 8.01
CA ASN A 52 -6.15 11.48 8.86
C ASN A 52 -4.94 10.57 8.64
N LEU A 53 -3.77 11.15 8.37
CA LEU A 53 -2.56 10.37 8.09
C LEU A 53 -2.22 9.40 9.22
N ASP A 54 -2.19 9.84 10.47
CA ASP A 54 -1.82 8.96 11.60
C ASP A 54 -2.75 7.75 11.72
N VAL A 55 -4.05 7.96 11.53
CA VAL A 55 -5.05 6.87 11.50
C VAL A 55 -4.77 5.93 10.33
N THR A 56 -4.48 6.49 9.15
CA THR A 56 -4.16 5.70 7.94
C THR A 56 -2.90 4.87 8.12
N LEU A 57 -1.85 5.43 8.74
CA LEU A 57 -0.60 4.73 9.01
C LEU A 57 -0.80 3.60 10.03
N ASN A 58 -1.64 3.80 11.04
CA ASN A 58 -1.99 2.75 12.00
C ASN A 58 -2.72 1.59 11.32
N VAL A 59 -3.70 1.86 10.46
CA VAL A 59 -4.39 0.82 9.68
C VAL A 59 -3.41 0.00 8.83
N ILE A 60 -2.45 0.67 8.17
CA ILE A 60 -1.41 -0.01 7.38
C ILE A 60 -0.50 -0.86 8.26
N LYS A 61 -0.09 -0.33 9.41
CA LYS A 61 0.75 -1.04 10.37
C LYS A 61 0.10 -2.35 10.82
N ASP A 62 -1.15 -2.28 11.23
CA ASP A 62 -1.88 -3.44 11.75
C ASP A 62 -2.08 -4.50 10.66
N PHE A 63 -2.38 -4.08 9.43
CA PHE A 63 -2.46 -5.00 8.29
C PHE A 63 -1.14 -5.72 8.03
N ILE A 64 -0.01 -4.98 8.01
CA ILE A 64 1.31 -5.56 7.71
C ILE A 64 1.75 -6.56 8.76
N LYS A 65 1.49 -6.30 10.05
CA LYS A 65 1.86 -7.22 11.12
C LYS A 65 1.17 -8.58 11.00
N ASN A 66 -0.01 -8.62 10.40
CA ASN A 66 -0.82 -9.83 10.22
C ASN A 66 -0.63 -10.47 8.84
N LYS A 67 0.22 -9.91 7.97
CA LYS A 67 0.39 -10.36 6.59
C LYS A 67 1.85 -10.68 6.25
N ASN A 68 2.04 -11.70 5.42
CA ASN A 68 3.36 -12.07 4.91
C ASN A 68 3.67 -11.30 3.61
N LEU A 69 3.72 -9.96 3.70
CA LEU A 69 4.07 -9.10 2.57
C LEU A 69 5.58 -9.14 2.31
N ASN A 70 5.95 -9.33 1.05
CA ASN A 70 7.36 -9.22 0.66
C ASN A 70 7.81 -7.77 0.60
N TYR A 71 6.95 -6.90 0.02
CA TYR A 71 7.29 -5.51 -0.24
C TYR A 71 6.15 -4.55 0.08
N LEU A 72 6.52 -3.43 0.69
CA LEU A 72 5.67 -2.26 0.89
C LEU A 72 6.31 -1.05 0.21
N SER A 73 5.48 -0.25 -0.46
CA SER A 73 5.77 1.16 -0.64
C SER A 73 4.64 2.02 -0.12
N TYR A 74 4.98 3.01 0.69
CA TYR A 74 4.06 4.07 1.07
C TYR A 74 4.68 5.42 0.73
N SER A 75 3.91 6.26 0.05
CA SER A 75 4.27 7.65 -0.17
C SER A 75 3.05 8.54 -0.06
N ILE A 76 3.27 9.77 0.38
CA ILE A 76 2.26 10.82 0.39
C ILE A 76 2.70 11.93 -0.54
N ARG A 77 1.76 12.52 -1.29
CA ARG A 77 2.08 13.59 -2.24
C ARG A 77 2.56 14.84 -1.51
N ASN A 78 3.87 15.09 -1.57
CA ASN A 78 4.58 16.34 -1.24
C ASN A 78 4.06 17.11 -0.02
N ASP A 79 4.09 16.48 1.15
CA ASP A 79 4.00 17.22 2.40
C ASP A 79 5.16 16.82 3.32
N SER A 80 6.16 17.70 3.40
CA SER A 80 7.38 17.51 4.18
C SER A 80 7.10 17.38 5.68
N LYS A 81 5.95 17.85 6.15
CA LYS A 81 5.55 17.81 7.57
C LYS A 81 5.42 16.39 8.10
N PHE A 82 5.15 15.42 7.22
CA PHE A 82 4.87 14.04 7.62
C PHE A 82 6.05 13.07 7.46
N ARG A 83 7.24 13.59 7.13
CA ARG A 83 8.44 12.77 6.98
C ARG A 83 8.73 11.96 8.25
N ASN A 84 8.61 12.59 9.41
CA ASN A 84 8.89 11.95 10.70
C ASN A 84 7.91 10.80 10.98
N ASN A 85 6.60 11.00 10.77
CA ASN A 85 5.57 9.98 10.98
C ASN A 85 5.84 8.74 10.10
N LEU A 86 6.26 8.95 8.85
CA LEU A 86 6.64 7.86 7.95
C LEU A 86 7.90 7.13 8.41
N GLU A 87 8.93 7.85 8.84
CA GLU A 87 10.14 7.24 9.37
C GLU A 87 9.86 6.39 10.63
N PHE A 88 8.98 6.86 11.52
CA PHE A 88 8.54 6.09 12.68
C PHE A 88 7.81 4.82 12.27
N LEU A 89 6.80 4.92 11.39
CA LEU A 89 6.09 3.75 10.87
C LEU A 89 7.08 2.74 10.26
N PHE A 90 8.00 3.20 9.42
CA PHE A 90 8.95 2.34 8.73
C PHE A 90 9.86 1.59 9.71
N LYS A 91 10.33 2.25 10.77
CA LYS A 91 11.10 1.61 11.84
C LYS A 91 10.31 0.52 12.57
N GLU A 92 9.01 0.73 12.79
CA GLU A 92 8.16 -0.24 13.48
C GLU A 92 7.83 -1.47 12.64
N ILE A 93 7.73 -1.33 11.30
CA ILE A 93 7.26 -2.42 10.42
C ILE A 93 8.36 -3.08 9.59
N GLN A 94 9.58 -2.53 9.55
CA GLN A 94 10.68 -3.05 8.73
C GLN A 94 11.08 -4.50 9.03
N SER A 95 10.79 -5.02 10.23
CA SER A 95 11.00 -6.42 10.58
C SER A 95 9.99 -7.38 9.92
N PHE A 96 8.84 -6.85 9.48
CA PHE A 96 7.74 -7.62 8.89
C PHE A 96 7.73 -7.53 7.36
N VAL A 97 8.23 -6.44 6.77
CA VAL A 97 8.17 -6.19 5.32
C VAL A 97 9.37 -5.41 4.81
N LYS A 98 9.81 -5.66 3.57
CA LYS A 98 10.83 -4.83 2.91
C LYS A 98 10.21 -3.55 2.36
N ILE A 99 10.67 -2.41 2.85
CA ILE A 99 10.18 -1.10 2.42
C ILE A 99 11.00 -0.63 1.21
N LYS A 100 10.32 -0.19 0.15
CA LYS A 100 10.94 0.27 -1.11
C LYS A 100 10.32 1.58 -1.60
N ASN A 101 11.05 2.27 -2.48
CA ASN A 101 10.49 3.42 -3.19
C ASN A 101 9.33 2.95 -4.09
N TYR A 102 8.32 3.80 -4.24
CA TYR A 102 7.15 3.50 -5.06
C TYR A 102 7.56 3.13 -6.48
N TYR A 103 8.45 3.92 -7.09
CA TYR A 103 8.88 3.73 -8.49
C TYR A 103 9.75 2.49 -8.72
N ASP A 104 10.33 1.94 -7.66
CA ASP A 104 11.09 0.67 -7.71
C ASP A 104 10.15 -0.54 -7.73
N LEU A 105 8.91 -0.40 -7.24
CA LEU A 105 7.94 -1.49 -7.22
C LEU A 105 6.85 -1.34 -8.29
N THR A 106 6.66 -0.14 -8.84
CA THR A 106 5.60 0.10 -9.82
C THR A 106 5.85 -0.73 -11.06
N ILE A 107 4.82 -1.46 -11.50
CA ILE A 107 4.83 -2.11 -12.80
C ILE A 107 4.82 -1.02 -13.87
N LYS A 108 5.77 -1.09 -14.81
CA LYS A 108 5.83 -0.17 -15.95
C LYS A 108 5.62 -0.94 -17.23
N LEU A 109 4.98 -0.32 -18.20
CA LEU A 109 5.01 -0.79 -19.58
C LEU A 109 6.32 -0.31 -20.21
N ASP A 110 6.99 -1.18 -20.96
CA ASP A 110 8.05 -0.74 -21.85
C ASP A 110 7.47 0.01 -23.07
N ASN A 111 8.35 0.53 -23.92
CA ASN A 111 7.97 1.33 -25.09
C ASN A 111 7.14 0.54 -26.13
N ILE A 112 7.01 -0.78 -25.98
CA ILE A 112 6.33 -1.69 -26.90
C ILE A 112 5.12 -2.35 -26.20
N GLY A 113 4.83 -1.96 -24.95
CA GLY A 113 3.67 -2.44 -24.20
C GLY A 113 3.89 -3.72 -23.38
N ASN A 114 5.13 -4.20 -23.23
CA ASN A 114 5.40 -5.33 -22.35
C ASN A 114 5.46 -4.89 -20.89
N ILE A 115 4.99 -5.76 -20.00
CA ILE A 115 5.06 -5.57 -18.56
C ILE A 115 6.50 -5.75 -18.09
N LYS A 116 7.09 -4.69 -17.54
CA LYS A 116 8.40 -4.72 -16.90
C LYS A 116 8.26 -4.67 -15.39
N PHE A 117 8.79 -5.69 -14.74
CA PHE A 117 8.98 -5.71 -13.29
C PHE A 117 10.36 -5.13 -12.96
N ASN A 118 10.40 -4.19 -12.03
CA ASN A 118 11.64 -3.76 -11.41
C ASN A 118 11.88 -4.71 -10.21
N TYR A 119 13.02 -5.40 -10.18
CA TYR A 119 13.42 -6.35 -9.12
C TYR A 119 14.52 -5.72 -8.26
#